data_AF-A0A843H3G1-F1
#
_entry.id   AF-A0A843H3G1-F1
#
_cell.length_a   1.000
_cell.length_b   1.000
_cell.length_c   1.000
_cell.angle_alpha   90.00
_cell.angle_beta   90.00
_cell.angle_gamma   90.00
#
_symmetry.space_group_name_H-M   'P 1'
#
loop_
_entity.id
_entity.type
_entity.pdbx_description
1 polymer ?
#
loop_
_entity_poly.entity_id
_entity_poly.type
_entity_poly.pdbx_seq_one_letter_code
_entity_poly.pdbx_strand_id
1 'polypeptide(L)'
;MSNEYLEMYDEFASIISDDETITGNCVLEILKKYSSSISVFDMMEFTSQVIEENKYVQESYRQDSQKSYIESFLFRIKDILNDNNDY
;
A
#
# COMPACT_ATOMS: atom_id res chain seq x y z
N MET A 1 -1.25 6.53 -15.16
CA MET A 1 -0.44 5.53 -14.43
C MET A 1 1.05 5.91 -14.51
N SER A 2 1.47 7.13 -14.12
CA SER A 2 2.65 7.69 -14.83
C SER A 2 3.64 8.63 -14.11
N ASN A 3 3.66 8.81 -12.78
CA ASN A 3 4.80 9.52 -12.16
C ASN A 3 5.11 9.09 -10.71
N GLU A 4 4.09 8.97 -9.86
CA GLU A 4 4.26 8.70 -8.42
C GLU A 4 4.94 7.36 -8.09
N TYR A 5 4.74 6.32 -8.90
CA TYR A 5 5.41 5.02 -8.71
C TYR A 5 6.92 5.07 -9.01
N LEU A 6 7.32 5.90 -9.98
CA LEU A 6 8.73 6.13 -10.28
C LEU A 6 9.37 6.93 -9.14
N GLU A 7 8.65 7.91 -8.60
CA GLU A 7 9.09 8.71 -7.45
C GLU A 7 9.32 7.87 -6.18
N MET A 8 8.42 6.92 -5.86
CA MET A 8 8.60 6.06 -4.67
C MET A 8 9.82 5.13 -4.82
N TYR A 9 10.01 4.57 -6.02
CA TYR A 9 11.18 3.73 -6.31
C TYR A 9 12.48 4.54 -6.21
N ASP A 10 12.50 5.75 -6.77
CA ASP A 10 13.67 6.62 -6.73
C ASP A 10 13.99 7.07 -5.30
N GLU A 11 12.97 7.34 -4.47
CA GLU A 11 13.16 7.63 -3.03
C GLU A 11 13.77 6.43 -2.29
N PHE A 12 13.27 5.21 -2.53
CA PHE A 12 13.89 4.01 -1.97
C PHE A 12 15.32 3.79 -2.48
N ALA A 13 15.59 4.06 -3.76
CA ALA A 13 16.93 3.94 -4.32
C ALA A 13 17.90 4.97 -3.72
N SER A 14 17.41 6.18 -3.43
CA SER A 14 18.22 7.26 -2.87
C SER A 14 18.70 6.98 -1.44
N ILE A 15 17.85 6.39 -0.58
CA ILE A 15 18.24 6.00 0.78
C ILE A 15 19.21 4.81 0.79
N ILE A 16 19.34 4.06 -0.31
CA ILE A 16 20.31 2.98 -0.46
C ILE A 16 21.67 3.51 -0.92
N SER A 17 21.70 4.64 -1.63
CA SER A 17 22.93 5.21 -2.21
C SER A 17 23.73 6.10 -1.26
N ASP A 18 23.13 6.58 -0.16
CA ASP A 18 23.85 7.32 0.88
C ASP A 18 24.43 6.31 1.89
N ASP A 19 25.76 6.32 2.05
CA ASP A 19 26.62 5.41 2.84
C ASP A 19 26.33 5.38 4.37
N GLU A 20 25.14 5.83 4.81
CA GLU A 20 24.67 5.78 6.18
C GLU A 20 23.83 4.51 6.42
N THR A 21 23.90 3.99 7.65
CA THR A 21 23.18 2.80 8.08
C THR A 21 21.67 2.96 7.81
N ILE A 22 21.14 2.28 6.81
CA ILE A 22 19.71 2.28 6.50
C ILE A 22 18.96 1.74 7.72
N THR A 23 18.11 2.57 8.33
CA THR A 23 17.25 2.18 9.45
C THR A 23 15.87 1.76 8.95
N GLY A 24 15.16 0.96 9.75
CA GLY A 24 13.77 0.64 9.42
C GLY A 24 12.89 1.89 9.40
N ASN A 25 13.24 2.90 10.21
CA ASN A 25 12.58 4.19 10.23
C ASN A 25 12.64 4.94 8.89
N CYS A 26 13.77 4.90 8.16
CA CYS A 26 13.88 5.53 6.84
C CYS A 26 12.86 4.94 5.84
N VAL A 27 12.68 3.62 5.88
CA VAL A 27 11.70 2.91 5.04
C VAL A 27 10.28 3.25 5.47
N LEU A 28 10.02 3.28 6.79
CA LEU A 28 8.69 3.58 7.33
C LEU A 28 8.21 4.98 6.95
N GLU A 29 9.08 6.00 6.99
CA GLU A 29 8.74 7.37 6.61
C GLU A 29 8.32 7.49 5.14
N ILE A 30 9.04 6.83 4.23
CA ILE A 30 8.64 6.77 2.82
C ILE A 30 7.28 6.09 2.69
N LEU A 31 7.09 4.93 3.33
CA LEU A 31 5.80 4.22 3.29
C LEU A 31 4.64 5.05 3.83
N LYS A 32 4.84 5.80 4.92
CA LYS A 32 3.84 6.71 5.49
C LYS A 32 3.50 7.85 4.54
N LYS A 33 4.50 8.47 3.91
CA LYS A 33 4.30 9.53 2.91
C LYS A 33 3.34 9.07 1.81
N TYR A 34 3.64 7.94 1.16
CA TYR A 34 2.81 7.41 0.08
C TYR A 34 1.47 6.83 0.57
N SER A 35 1.41 6.26 1.78
CA SER A 35 0.15 5.81 2.36
C SER A 35 -0.78 6.98 2.70
N SER A 36 -0.23 8.15 3.04
CA SER A 36 -1.00 9.34 3.43
C SER A 36 -1.68 10.04 2.26
N SER A 37 -1.23 9.80 1.03
CA SER A 37 -1.89 10.32 -0.18
C SER A 37 -3.12 9.52 -0.58
N ILE A 38 -3.31 8.32 -0.02
CA ILE A 38 -4.47 7.47 -0.30
C ILE A 38 -5.64 7.91 0.59
N SER A 39 -6.66 8.51 -0.02
CA SER A 39 -7.87 8.90 0.68
C SER A 39 -8.83 7.72 0.89
N VAL A 40 -9.84 7.91 1.74
CA VAL A 40 -10.94 6.94 1.90
C VAL A 40 -11.70 6.73 0.59
N PHE A 41 -11.77 7.75 -0.29
CA PHE A 41 -12.44 7.61 -1.58
C PHE A 41 -11.66 6.71 -2.53
N ASP A 42 -10.33 6.81 -2.56
CA ASP A 42 -9.46 5.95 -3.36
C ASP A 42 -9.59 4.48 -2.90
N MET A 43 -9.67 4.28 -1.58
CA MET A 43 -9.92 2.96 -0.97
C MET A 43 -11.27 2.37 -1.38
N MET A 44 -12.31 3.20 -1.41
CA MET A 44 -13.66 2.79 -1.84
C MET A 44 -13.69 2.47 -3.34
N GLU A 45 -13.04 3.28 -4.16
CA GLU A 45 -12.94 3.05 -5.60
C GLU A 45 -12.21 1.75 -5.89
N PHE A 46 -11.05 1.53 -5.27
CA PHE A 46 -10.30 0.27 -5.38
C PHE A 46 -11.13 -0.94 -4.97
N THR A 47 -11.85 -0.83 -3.84
CA THR A 47 -12.74 -1.91 -3.37
C THR A 47 -13.82 -2.24 -4.40
N SER A 48 -14.43 -1.21 -5.00
CA SER A 48 -15.43 -1.39 -6.06
C SER A 48 -14.85 -2.08 -7.29
N GLN A 49 -13.63 -1.70 -7.70
CA GLN A 49 -12.93 -2.32 -8.83
C GLN A 49 -12.62 -3.81 -8.54
N VAL A 50 -12.10 -4.13 -7.36
CA VAL A 50 -11.83 -5.52 -6.94
C VAL A 50 -13.12 -6.35 -6.94
N ILE A 51 -14.24 -5.80 -6.44
CA ILE A 51 -15.53 -6.49 -6.46
C ILE A 51 -15.97 -6.79 -7.90
N GLU A 52 -15.85 -5.80 -8.78
CA GLU A 52 -16.23 -5.90 -10.19
C GLU A 52 -15.37 -6.90 -10.96
N GLU A 53 -14.05 -6.91 -10.75
CA GLU A 53 -13.12 -7.87 -11.35
C GLU A 53 -13.42 -9.31 -10.89
N ASN A 54 -13.86 -9.46 -9.64
CA ASN A 54 -14.19 -10.76 -9.06
C ASN A 54 -15.63 -11.23 -9.37
N LYS A 55 -16.44 -10.47 -10.13
CA LYS A 55 -17.86 -10.79 -10.35
C LYS A 55 -18.10 -12.11 -11.09
N TYR A 56 -17.13 -12.57 -11.87
CA TYR A 56 -17.17 -13.84 -12.59
C TYR A 56 -16.40 -14.97 -11.89
N VAL A 57 -15.71 -14.67 -10.79
CA VAL A 57 -15.02 -15.70 -9.99
C VAL A 57 -16.08 -16.59 -9.34
N GLN A 58 -15.82 -17.89 -9.31
CA GLN A 58 -16.71 -18.86 -8.66
C GLN A 58 -17.00 -18.43 -7.21
N GLU A 59 -18.26 -18.49 -6.80
CA GLU A 59 -18.73 -17.91 -5.53
C GLU A 59 -17.94 -18.41 -4.31
N SER A 60 -17.54 -19.68 -4.33
CA SER A 60 -16.70 -20.30 -3.29
C SER A 60 -15.30 -19.68 -3.17
N TYR A 61 -14.74 -19.11 -4.25
CA TYR A 61 -13.42 -18.47 -4.26
C TYR A 61 -13.51 -16.94 -4.18
N ARG A 62 -14.68 -16.39 -4.49
CA ARG A 62 -14.91 -14.94 -4.59
C ARG A 62 -14.79 -14.26 -3.23
N GLN A 63 -15.39 -14.85 -2.20
CA GLN A 63 -15.37 -14.27 -0.86
C GLN A 63 -13.95 -14.24 -0.29
N ASP A 64 -13.21 -15.34 -0.43
CA ASP A 64 -11.83 -15.42 0.06
C ASP A 64 -10.88 -14.50 -0.72
N SER A 65 -11.05 -14.42 -2.04
CA SER A 65 -10.29 -13.49 -2.90
C SER A 65 -10.56 -12.03 -2.52
N GLN A 66 -11.82 -11.62 -2.48
CA GLN A 66 -12.20 -10.24 -2.15
C GLN A 66 -11.73 -9.87 -0.75
N LYS A 67 -11.93 -10.76 0.22
CA LYS A 67 -11.46 -10.58 1.58
C LYS A 67 -9.94 -10.43 1.61
N SER A 68 -9.19 -11.33 0.98
CA SER A 68 -7.73 -11.26 0.94
C SER A 68 -7.24 -9.94 0.33
N TYR A 69 -7.82 -9.47 -0.79
CA TYR A 69 -7.38 -8.23 -1.43
C TYR A 69 -7.75 -6.98 -0.63
N ILE A 70 -9.00 -6.89 -0.18
CA ILE A 70 -9.50 -5.73 0.56
C ILE A 70 -8.83 -5.64 1.92
N GLU A 71 -8.78 -6.74 2.66
CA GLU A 71 -8.14 -6.78 3.98
C GLU A 71 -6.63 -6.53 3.85
N SER A 72 -5.94 -7.20 2.92
CA SER A 72 -4.48 -7.03 2.80
C SER A 72 -4.08 -5.64 2.31
N PHE A 73 -4.88 -5.00 1.46
CA PHE A 73 -4.53 -3.66 0.97
C PHE A 73 -4.96 -2.58 1.97
N LEU A 74 -6.24 -2.56 2.37
CA LEU A 74 -6.78 -1.49 3.21
C LEU A 74 -6.25 -1.53 4.64
N PHE A 75 -6.13 -2.71 5.25
CA PHE A 75 -5.57 -2.78 6.60
C PHE A 75 -4.09 -2.46 6.58
N ARG A 76 -3.34 -2.83 5.54
CA ARG A 76 -1.91 -2.52 5.49
C ARG A 76 -1.62 -1.03 5.38
N ILE A 77 -2.40 -0.28 4.60
CA ILE A 77 -2.30 1.18 4.54
C ILE A 77 -2.59 1.79 5.92
N LYS A 78 -3.63 1.32 6.61
CA LYS A 78 -3.96 1.78 7.96
C LYS A 78 -2.88 1.42 8.98
N ASP A 79 -2.32 0.21 8.90
CA ASP A 79 -1.27 -0.24 9.82
C ASP A 79 -0.02 0.61 9.65
N ILE A 80 0.42 0.88 8.41
CA ILE A 80 1.56 1.74 8.10
C ILE A 80 1.36 3.15 8.66
N LEU A 81 0.17 3.75 8.44
CA LEU A 81 -0.14 5.09 8.92
C LEU A 81 -0.15 5.19 10.45
N ASN A 82 -0.53 4.11 11.14
CA ASN A 82 -0.62 4.06 12.60
C ASN A 82 0.65 3.50 13.26
N ASP A 83 1.63 3.06 12.48
CA ASP A 83 2.87 2.50 13.01
C ASP A 83 3.73 3.61 13.62
N ASN A 84 3.96 3.54 14.93
CA ASN A 84 4.77 4.49 15.69
C ASN A 84 5.95 3.80 16.39
N ASN A 85 6.32 2.60 15.92
CA ASN A 85 7.47 1.90 16.46
C ASN A 85 8.79 2.55 15.99
N ASP A 86 9.85 2.31 16.76
CA ASP A 86 11.22 2.75 16.46
C ASP A 86 12.04 1.53 16.00
N TYR A 87 12.52 1.57 14.76
CA TYR A 87 13.15 0.44 14.04
C TYR A 87 14.61 0.69 13.64
#